data_AF-A0A1G5UZV7-F1
#
_entry.id   AF-A0A1G5UZV7-F1
#
_cell.length_a   1.000
_cell.length_b   1.000
_cell.length_c   1.000
_cell.angle_alpha   90.00
_cell.angle_beta   90.00
_cell.angle_gamma   90.00
#
_symmetry.space_group_name_H-M   'P 1'
#
loop_
_entity.id
_entity.type
_entity.pdbx_description
1 polymer ?
#
loop_
_entity_poly.entity_id
_entity_poly.type
_entity_poly.pdbx_seq_one_letter_code
_entity_poly.pdbx_strand_id
1 'polypeptide(L)'
;MCDVRRLLKNCLLILCVCILIPAFWSGAAEPELVQISDYTANEFYQGLKIHNAAKETNLPMSEMIDEIQPNKPYDIHAIISGKGDDAVVIGLFTNKSGYVSKITIQGNAHSGTALSTAYKWEYVVLGVLGIDDATDQDFMSFLEGQNPPFQTAIWNEQSNRNILVEHGPSPTTVNLFYIRLTAYDQTFE
;
A
#
# COMPACT_ATOMS: atom_id res chain seq x y z
N MET A 1 -54.32 -27.43 37.39
CA MET A 1 -54.21 -26.65 36.13
C MET A 1 -53.35 -25.39 36.33
N CYS A 2 -52.08 -25.51 36.75
CA CYS A 2 -51.23 -24.34 37.04
C CYS A 2 -49.88 -24.26 36.30
N ASP A 3 -49.50 -25.23 35.46
CA ASP A 3 -48.12 -25.26 34.91
C ASP A 3 -47.94 -24.67 33.51
N VAL A 4 -48.97 -24.68 32.66
CA VAL A 4 -48.82 -24.31 31.25
C VAL A 4 -48.60 -22.78 31.08
N ARG A 5 -49.22 -21.95 31.92
CA ARG A 5 -49.06 -20.48 31.86
C ARG A 5 -47.69 -20.01 32.33
N ARG A 6 -47.04 -20.74 33.23
CA ARG A 6 -45.69 -20.42 33.73
C ARG A 6 -44.63 -20.81 32.71
N LEU A 7 -44.83 -21.96 32.04
CA LEU A 7 -43.98 -22.39 30.93
C LEU A 7 -44.07 -21.43 29.73
N LEU A 8 -45.28 -21.01 29.33
CA LEU A 8 -45.45 -20.05 28.23
C LEU A 8 -44.83 -18.69 28.51
N LYS A 9 -44.93 -18.18 29.75
CA LYS A 9 -44.28 -16.92 30.13
C LYS A 9 -42.76 -17.01 30.09
N ASN A 10 -42.18 -18.12 30.53
CA ASN A 10 -40.73 -18.32 30.51
C ASN A 10 -40.21 -18.51 29.07
N CYS A 11 -40.93 -19.24 28.21
CA CYS A 11 -40.57 -19.36 26.79
C CYS A 11 -40.69 -18.03 26.05
N LEU A 12 -41.69 -17.20 26.36
CA LEU A 12 -41.85 -15.88 25.75
C LEU A 12 -40.76 -14.90 26.22
N LEU A 13 -40.32 -15.00 27.48
CA LEU A 13 -39.21 -14.19 28.00
C LEU A 13 -37.88 -14.57 27.34
N ILE A 14 -37.62 -15.86 27.14
CA ILE A 14 -36.42 -16.36 26.46
C ILE A 14 -36.43 -15.95 24.98
N LEU A 15 -37.58 -16.04 24.31
CA LEU A 15 -37.72 -15.60 22.91
C LEU A 15 -37.49 -14.08 22.78
N CYS A 16 -37.97 -13.27 23.74
CA CYS A 16 -37.70 -11.84 23.77
C CYS A 16 -36.22 -11.51 24.03
N VAL A 17 -35.52 -12.25 24.88
CA VAL A 17 -34.08 -12.04 25.12
C VAL A 17 -33.23 -12.44 23.91
N CYS A 18 -33.63 -13.46 23.13
CA CYS A 18 -32.93 -13.85 21.91
C CYS A 18 -33.19 -12.92 20.70
N ILE A 19 -34.34 -12.23 20.66
CA ILE A 19 -34.69 -11.30 19.58
C ILE A 19 -34.26 -9.84 19.91
N LEU A 20 -34.05 -9.53 21.20
CA LEU A 20 -33.65 -8.20 21.69
C LEU A 20 -32.20 -8.11 22.19
N ILE A 21 -31.31 -9.01 21.74
CA ILE A 21 -29.89 -8.68 21.66
C ILE A 21 -29.68 -8.25 20.21
N PRO A 22 -29.83 -6.95 19.88
CA PRO A 22 -29.31 -6.47 18.61
C PRO A 22 -27.83 -6.83 18.62
N ALA A 23 -27.35 -7.20 17.45
CA ALA A 23 -25.95 -7.37 17.13
C ALA A 23 -25.14 -6.07 17.36
N PHE A 24 -25.07 -5.61 18.61
CA PHE A 24 -24.17 -4.57 19.12
C PHE A 24 -22.76 -5.12 19.37
N TRP A 25 -22.45 -6.25 18.72
CA TRP A 25 -21.09 -6.55 18.28
C TRP A 25 -20.96 -6.11 16.83
N SER A 26 -21.25 -4.83 16.55
CA SER A 26 -20.48 -4.15 15.52
C SER A 26 -19.08 -4.02 16.12
N GLY A 27 -18.30 -5.09 16.05
CA GLY A 27 -16.85 -4.92 16.00
C GLY A 27 -16.64 -3.85 14.95
N ALA A 28 -16.06 -2.72 15.35
CA ALA A 28 -15.76 -1.64 14.42
C ALA A 28 -15.20 -2.31 13.17
N ALA A 29 -15.87 -2.14 12.02
CA ALA A 29 -15.37 -2.70 10.77
C ALA A 29 -13.90 -2.31 10.70
N GLU A 30 -13.02 -3.30 10.54
CA GLU A 30 -11.60 -3.01 10.44
C GLU A 30 -11.42 -1.91 9.40
N PRO A 31 -10.64 -0.86 9.68
CA PRO A 31 -10.51 0.28 8.78
C PRO A 31 -10.17 -0.24 7.39
N GLU A 32 -11.06 0.04 6.42
CA GLU A 32 -10.89 -0.44 5.06
C GLU A 32 -9.62 0.19 4.49
N LEU A 33 -8.62 -0.65 4.24
CA LEU A 33 -7.36 -0.19 3.69
C LEU A 33 -7.59 0.12 2.22
N VAL A 34 -7.55 1.41 1.89
CA VAL A 34 -7.65 1.91 0.52
C VAL A 34 -6.54 1.26 -0.31
N GLN A 35 -6.93 0.41 -1.26
CA GLN A 35 -5.96 -0.25 -2.13
C GLN A 35 -5.40 0.76 -3.13
N ILE A 36 -4.08 0.68 -3.37
CA ILE A 36 -3.41 1.49 -4.41
C ILE A 36 -3.46 0.79 -5.76
N SER A 37 -3.63 -0.54 -5.76
CA SER A 37 -3.72 -1.35 -6.97
C SER A 37 -4.64 -2.55 -6.73
N ASP A 38 -5.35 -2.96 -7.79
CA ASP A 38 -6.12 -4.20 -7.82
C ASP A 38 -5.24 -5.45 -8.06
N TYR A 39 -3.91 -5.27 -8.13
CA TYR A 39 -2.97 -6.39 -8.24
C TYR A 39 -2.64 -7.00 -6.89
N THR A 40 -2.55 -8.31 -6.86
CA THR A 40 -1.88 -9.05 -5.77
C THR A 40 -0.38 -8.76 -5.75
N ALA A 41 0.32 -9.06 -4.64
CA ALA A 41 1.77 -8.86 -4.57
C ALA A 41 2.54 -9.51 -5.74
N ASN A 42 2.19 -10.74 -6.13
CA ASN A 42 2.86 -11.42 -7.24
C ASN A 42 2.54 -10.78 -8.60
N GLU A 43 1.29 -10.40 -8.85
CA GLU A 43 0.94 -9.69 -10.09
C GLU A 43 1.67 -8.34 -10.18
N PHE A 44 1.72 -7.60 -9.07
CA PHE A 44 2.45 -6.34 -8.99
C PHE A 44 3.96 -6.56 -9.23
N TYR A 45 4.55 -7.62 -8.66
CA TYR A 45 5.93 -7.99 -8.89
C TYR A 45 6.23 -8.33 -10.36
N GLN A 46 5.33 -9.02 -11.07
CA GLN A 46 5.47 -9.22 -12.52
C GLN A 46 5.32 -7.91 -13.29
N GLY A 47 4.40 -7.04 -12.87
CA GLY A 47 4.27 -5.69 -13.40
C GLY A 47 5.58 -4.91 -13.29
N LEU A 48 6.25 -4.97 -12.14
CA LEU A 48 7.56 -4.33 -11.95
C LEU A 48 8.60 -4.84 -12.95
N LYS A 49 8.65 -6.16 -13.24
CA LYS A 49 9.54 -6.72 -14.27
C LYS A 49 9.26 -6.14 -15.65
N ILE A 50 7.98 -6.14 -16.03
CA ILE A 50 7.53 -5.69 -17.36
C ILE A 50 7.83 -4.19 -17.54
N HIS A 51 7.45 -3.36 -16.57
CA HIS A 51 7.66 -1.92 -16.67
C HIS A 51 9.14 -1.53 -16.52
N ASN A 52 9.93 -2.22 -15.70
CA ASN A 52 11.39 -2.00 -15.61
C ASN A 52 12.11 -2.28 -16.95
N ALA A 53 11.62 -3.26 -17.72
CA ALA A 53 12.12 -3.53 -19.06
C ALA A 53 11.59 -2.51 -20.08
N ALA A 54 10.28 -2.23 -20.07
CA ALA A 54 9.64 -1.32 -21.02
C ALA A 54 10.14 0.13 -20.90
N LYS A 55 10.43 0.57 -19.67
CA LYS A 55 10.99 1.90 -19.36
C LYS A 55 12.51 1.96 -19.53
N GLU A 56 13.13 0.87 -19.98
CA GLU A 56 14.58 0.75 -20.21
C GLU A 56 15.46 1.08 -18.98
N THR A 57 14.89 1.08 -17.77
CA THR A 57 15.61 1.33 -16.52
C THR A 57 16.57 0.19 -16.20
N ASN A 58 16.22 -1.04 -16.61
CA ASN A 58 17.06 -2.25 -16.52
C ASN A 58 17.68 -2.46 -15.12
N LEU A 59 16.92 -2.10 -14.08
CA LEU A 59 17.39 -2.18 -12.69
C LEU A 59 17.46 -3.65 -12.26
N PRO A 60 18.50 -4.05 -11.52
CA PRO A 60 18.58 -5.39 -10.94
C PRO A 60 17.43 -5.57 -9.94
N MET A 61 16.86 -6.77 -9.90
CA MET A 61 15.77 -7.07 -8.98
C MET A 61 15.93 -8.47 -8.42
N SER A 62 15.83 -8.61 -7.11
CA SER A 62 15.82 -9.92 -6.46
C SER A 62 14.50 -10.66 -6.71
N GLU A 63 14.47 -11.94 -6.32
CA GLU A 63 13.21 -12.60 -6.02
C GLU A 63 12.50 -11.87 -4.87
N MET A 64 11.17 -11.98 -4.85
CA MET A 64 10.34 -11.39 -3.80
C MET A 64 10.52 -12.18 -2.50
N ILE A 65 10.67 -11.45 -1.39
CA ILE A 65 10.83 -11.99 -0.04
C ILE A 65 9.53 -11.72 0.72
N ASP A 66 8.86 -12.79 1.15
CA ASP A 66 7.55 -12.70 1.80
C ASP A 66 7.65 -12.69 3.33
N GLU A 67 6.92 -11.79 3.98
CA GLU A 67 6.75 -11.75 5.43
C GLU A 67 5.26 -11.59 5.78
N ILE A 68 4.62 -12.71 6.14
CA ILE A 68 3.23 -12.75 6.58
C ILE A 68 3.16 -12.28 8.04
N GLN A 69 2.25 -11.35 8.33
CA GLN A 69 2.08 -10.72 9.64
C GLN A 69 0.65 -10.96 10.15
N PRO A 70 0.38 -12.07 10.87
CA PRO A 70 -0.99 -12.48 11.23
C PRO A 70 -1.80 -11.44 12.03
N ASN A 71 -1.12 -10.61 12.84
CA ASN A 71 -1.76 -9.64 13.74
C ASN A 71 -1.52 -8.18 13.32
N LYS A 72 -1.16 -7.95 12.05
CA LYS A 72 -0.94 -6.60 11.50
C LYS A 72 -1.91 -6.35 10.35
N PRO A 73 -2.26 -5.09 10.07
CA PRO A 73 -3.16 -4.74 8.97
C PRO A 73 -2.60 -5.12 7.59
N TYR A 74 -1.27 -5.23 7.47
CA TYR A 74 -0.60 -5.57 6.22
C TYR A 74 0.21 -6.85 6.35
N ASP A 75 0.24 -7.66 5.28
CA ASP A 75 1.39 -8.52 4.99
C ASP A 75 2.42 -7.72 4.17
N ILE A 76 3.69 -8.10 4.26
CA ILE A 76 4.80 -7.32 3.68
C ILE A 76 5.57 -8.21 2.72
N HIS A 77 5.82 -7.70 1.52
CA HIS A 77 6.65 -8.34 0.51
C HIS A 77 7.78 -7.39 0.14
N ALA A 78 9.02 -7.84 0.19
CA ALA A 78 10.21 -7.03 -0.05
C ALA A 78 10.94 -7.48 -1.31
N ILE A 79 11.42 -6.52 -2.08
CA ILE A 79 12.21 -6.71 -3.28
C ILE A 79 13.45 -5.83 -3.16
N ILE A 80 14.62 -6.39 -3.46
CA ILE A 80 15.90 -5.70 -3.33
C ILE A 80 16.47 -5.43 -4.72
N SER A 81 16.89 -4.19 -4.94
CA SER A 81 17.60 -3.75 -6.14
C SER A 81 18.97 -3.22 -5.76
N GLY A 82 20.03 -3.80 -6.32
CA GLY A 82 21.41 -3.40 -6.04
C GLY A 82 22.03 -4.16 -4.87
N LYS A 83 23.10 -3.60 -4.29
CA LYS A 83 23.89 -4.24 -3.21
C LYS A 83 24.59 -3.20 -2.35
N GLY A 84 24.89 -3.55 -1.10
CA GLY A 84 25.63 -2.68 -0.17
C GLY A 84 24.88 -1.37 0.09
N ASP A 85 25.64 -0.26 0.19
CA ASP A 85 25.09 1.07 0.45
C ASP A 85 24.24 1.62 -0.71
N ASP A 86 24.34 1.02 -1.89
CA ASP A 86 23.57 1.39 -3.08
C ASP A 86 22.29 0.57 -3.24
N ALA A 87 22.02 -0.35 -2.30
CA ALA A 87 20.82 -1.16 -2.33
C ALA A 87 19.57 -0.32 -2.04
N VAL A 88 18.51 -0.60 -2.78
CA VAL A 88 17.17 -0.06 -2.58
C VAL A 88 16.21 -1.21 -2.28
N VAL A 89 15.36 -1.03 -1.27
CA VAL A 89 14.31 -1.97 -0.90
C VAL A 89 12.96 -1.42 -1.31
N ILE A 90 12.26 -2.16 -2.16
CA ILE A 90 10.86 -1.92 -2.51
C ILE A 90 10.00 -2.82 -1.62
N GLY A 91 9.14 -2.21 -0.82
CA GLY A 91 8.19 -2.89 0.05
C GLY A 91 6.77 -2.77 -0.51
N LEU A 92 6.13 -3.90 -0.77
CA LEU A 92 4.71 -4.00 -1.12
C LEU A 92 3.94 -4.42 0.13
N PHE A 93 3.01 -3.59 0.57
CA PHE A 93 2.15 -3.85 1.72
C PHE A 93 0.77 -4.25 1.21
N THR A 94 0.37 -5.48 1.47
CA THR A 94 -0.91 -6.04 1.01
C THR A 94 -1.93 -6.05 2.13
N ASN A 95 -3.19 -5.76 1.80
CA ASN A 95 -4.29 -6.03 2.72
C ASN A 95 -4.48 -7.55 2.90
N LYS A 96 -5.38 -7.97 3.81
CA LYS A 96 -5.62 -9.40 4.07
C LYS A 96 -6.29 -10.16 2.93
N SER A 97 -6.77 -9.47 1.91
CA SER A 97 -7.23 -10.07 0.66
C SER A 97 -6.09 -10.26 -0.36
N GLY A 98 -4.87 -9.79 -0.05
CA GLY A 98 -3.67 -9.96 -0.87
C GLY A 98 -3.38 -8.82 -1.85
N TYR A 99 -4.23 -7.78 -1.91
CA TYR A 99 -4.09 -6.65 -2.83
C TYR A 99 -3.15 -5.58 -2.28
N VAL A 100 -2.37 -4.94 -3.15
CA VAL A 100 -1.40 -3.91 -2.74
C VAL A 100 -2.13 -2.64 -2.32
N SER A 101 -1.87 -2.21 -1.08
CA SER A 101 -2.50 -1.02 -0.47
C SER A 101 -1.51 0.09 -0.14
N LYS A 102 -0.22 -0.23 -0.05
CA LYS A 102 0.84 0.76 0.17
C LYS A 102 2.15 0.25 -0.42
N ILE A 103 2.94 1.16 -0.98
CA ILE A 103 4.25 0.86 -1.54
C ILE A 103 5.27 1.77 -0.87
N THR A 104 6.46 1.23 -0.60
CA THR A 104 7.57 2.00 -0.06
C THR A 104 8.84 1.71 -0.84
N ILE A 105 9.66 2.72 -1.11
CA ILE A 105 10.97 2.56 -1.72
C ILE A 105 11.98 3.21 -0.78
N GLN A 106 12.98 2.45 -0.35
CA GLN A 106 13.92 2.89 0.68
C GLN A 106 15.36 2.65 0.24
N GLY A 107 16.22 3.63 0.45
CA GLY A 107 17.65 3.52 0.15
C GLY A 107 18.49 4.35 1.12
N ASN A 108 19.81 4.19 1.08
CA ASN A 108 20.71 5.01 1.89
C ASN A 108 20.61 6.48 1.48
N ALA A 109 20.29 7.37 2.43
CA ALA A 109 20.13 8.80 2.17
C ALA A 109 21.44 9.48 1.74
N HIS A 110 22.58 8.87 2.04
CA HIS A 110 23.92 9.41 1.76
C HIS A 110 24.55 8.81 0.50
N SER A 111 23.87 7.89 -0.20
CA SER A 111 24.31 7.36 -1.50
C SER A 111 23.53 8.00 -2.64
N GLY A 112 24.22 8.77 -3.48
CA GLY A 112 23.63 9.33 -4.70
C GLY A 112 23.12 8.25 -5.66
N THR A 113 23.76 7.08 -5.68
CA THR A 113 23.33 5.91 -6.47
C THR A 113 22.03 5.33 -5.92
N ALA A 114 21.92 5.17 -4.60
CA ALA A 114 20.69 4.66 -3.96
C ALA A 114 19.51 5.62 -4.20
N LEU A 115 19.74 6.93 -4.08
CA LEU A 115 18.73 7.96 -4.36
C LEU A 115 18.26 7.89 -5.83
N SER A 116 19.20 7.91 -6.79
CA SER A 116 18.86 7.79 -8.21
C SER A 116 18.12 6.48 -8.52
N THR A 117 18.51 5.38 -7.89
CA THR A 117 17.86 4.08 -8.04
C THR A 117 16.45 4.07 -7.46
N ALA A 118 16.24 4.74 -6.32
CA ALA A 118 14.91 4.87 -5.71
C ALA A 118 13.94 5.63 -6.61
N TYR A 119 14.38 6.77 -7.18
CA TYR A 119 13.56 7.53 -8.13
C TYR A 119 13.26 6.76 -9.42
N LYS A 120 14.21 5.97 -9.93
CA LYS A 120 13.91 5.10 -11.09
C LYS A 120 12.91 3.99 -10.75
N TRP A 121 12.95 3.44 -9.53
CA TRP A 121 11.92 2.49 -9.09
C TRP A 121 10.57 3.14 -8.90
N GLU A 122 10.52 4.39 -8.43
CA GLU A 122 9.28 5.16 -8.36
C GLU A 122 8.68 5.32 -9.75
N TYR A 123 9.48 5.71 -10.75
CA TYR A 123 9.05 5.77 -12.15
C TYR A 123 8.48 4.43 -12.64
N VAL A 124 9.12 3.31 -12.31
CA VAL A 124 8.60 1.97 -12.67
C VAL A 124 7.29 1.66 -11.95
N VAL A 125 7.20 1.96 -10.66
CA VAL A 125 6.00 1.73 -9.83
C VAL A 125 4.79 2.51 -10.39
N LEU A 126 4.96 3.78 -10.76
CA LEU A 126 3.87 4.58 -11.34
C LEU A 126 3.35 3.97 -12.64
N GLY A 127 4.24 3.43 -13.48
CA GLY A 127 3.85 2.67 -14.67
C GLY A 127 3.01 1.43 -14.34
N VAL A 128 3.38 0.65 -13.32
CA VAL A 128 2.57 -0.50 -12.87
C VAL A 128 1.20 -0.08 -12.35
N LEU A 129 1.11 1.10 -11.74
CA LEU A 129 -0.15 1.69 -11.28
C LEU A 129 -1.02 2.22 -12.43
N GLY A 130 -0.52 2.24 -13.66
CA GLY A 130 -1.26 2.71 -14.83
C GLY A 130 -1.25 4.22 -15.00
N ILE A 131 -0.30 4.92 -14.38
CA ILE A 131 -0.04 6.33 -14.71
C ILE A 131 0.57 6.39 -16.11
N ASP A 132 0.05 7.30 -16.94
CA ASP A 132 0.49 7.40 -18.32
C ASP A 132 1.93 7.95 -18.43
N ASP A 133 2.64 7.55 -19.48
CA ASP A 133 4.06 7.89 -19.63
C ASP A 133 4.32 9.41 -19.73
N ALA A 134 3.35 10.21 -20.20
CA ALA A 134 3.51 11.67 -20.27
C ALA A 134 3.44 12.29 -18.88
N THR A 135 2.44 11.90 -18.08
CA THR A 135 2.32 12.26 -16.67
C THR A 135 3.54 11.80 -15.88
N ASP A 136 4.05 10.59 -16.14
CA ASP A 136 5.25 10.09 -15.47
C ASP A 136 6.51 10.90 -15.85
N GLN A 137 6.70 11.29 -17.11
CA GLN A 137 7.85 12.09 -17.53
C GLN A 137 7.83 13.51 -16.94
N ASP A 138 6.66 14.14 -16.92
CA ASP A 138 6.46 15.44 -16.27
C ASP A 138 6.71 15.33 -14.75
N PHE A 139 6.26 14.24 -14.15
CA PHE A 139 6.50 13.95 -12.74
C PHE A 139 7.99 13.78 -12.43
N MET A 140 8.72 13.00 -13.24
CA MET A 140 10.17 12.83 -13.06
C MET A 140 10.91 14.17 -13.21
N SER A 141 10.52 14.99 -14.17
CA SER A 141 11.08 16.35 -14.36
C SER A 141 10.78 17.24 -13.15
N PHE A 142 9.59 17.10 -12.55
CA PHE A 142 9.25 17.79 -11.31
C PHE A 142 10.14 17.33 -10.15
N LEU A 143 10.39 16.04 -9.99
CA LEU A 143 11.23 15.49 -8.92
C LEU A 143 12.66 16.06 -8.95
N GLU A 144 13.24 16.25 -10.14
CA GLU A 144 14.59 16.84 -10.29
C GLU A 144 14.72 18.25 -9.72
N GLY A 145 13.61 19.00 -9.65
CA GLY A 145 13.57 20.36 -9.11
C GLY A 145 13.32 20.46 -7.61
N GLN A 146 13.02 19.36 -6.91
CA GLN A 146 12.61 19.37 -5.51
C GLN A 146 13.72 18.96 -4.55
N ASN A 147 13.70 19.53 -3.34
CA ASN A 147 14.53 19.09 -2.22
C ASN A 147 13.64 18.37 -1.19
N PRO A 148 13.87 17.09 -0.88
CA PRO A 148 13.17 16.41 0.21
C PRO A 148 13.37 17.12 1.56
N PRO A 149 12.35 17.13 2.46
CA PRO A 149 11.08 16.44 2.33
C PRO A 149 10.02 17.22 1.53
N PHE A 150 9.25 16.52 0.72
CA PHE A 150 8.06 17.05 0.04
C PHE A 150 7.03 15.94 -0.20
N GLN A 151 5.82 16.34 -0.59
CA GLN A 151 4.77 15.42 -0.99
C GLN A 151 4.04 15.98 -2.21
N THR A 152 3.43 15.09 -2.97
CA THR A 152 2.68 15.41 -4.18
C THR A 152 1.59 14.37 -4.39
N ALA A 153 0.54 14.72 -5.12
CA ALA A 153 -0.57 13.83 -5.40
C ALA A 153 -0.77 13.70 -6.91
N ILE A 154 -0.99 12.47 -7.37
CA ILE A 154 -1.26 12.15 -8.76
C ILE A 154 -2.67 11.55 -8.84
N TRP A 155 -3.53 12.12 -9.67
CA TRP A 155 -4.81 11.51 -9.98
C TRP A 155 -4.59 10.30 -10.90
N ASN A 156 -5.06 9.13 -10.48
CA ASN A 156 -5.01 7.92 -11.29
C ASN A 156 -6.39 7.64 -11.87
N GLU A 157 -6.56 7.92 -13.17
CA GLU A 157 -7.83 7.72 -13.89
C GLU A 157 -8.26 6.25 -13.94
N GLN A 158 -7.30 5.32 -14.01
CA GLN A 158 -7.59 3.89 -14.10
C GLN A 158 -8.20 3.34 -12.80
N SER A 159 -7.70 3.80 -11.66
CA SER A 159 -8.19 3.36 -10.35
C SER A 159 -9.21 4.32 -9.71
N ASN A 160 -9.42 5.50 -10.32
CA ASN A 160 -10.26 6.59 -9.82
C ASN A 160 -9.90 7.00 -8.38
N ARG A 161 -8.59 7.14 -8.12
CA ARG A 161 -8.02 7.44 -6.79
C ARG A 161 -6.89 8.45 -6.92
N ASN A 162 -6.65 9.21 -5.86
CA ASN A 162 -5.40 9.95 -5.74
C ASN A 162 -4.32 9.07 -5.14
N ILE A 163 -3.16 9.06 -5.77
CA ILE A 163 -1.94 8.51 -5.22
C ILE A 163 -1.17 9.65 -4.56
N LEU A 164 -1.14 9.65 -3.24
CA LEU A 164 -0.21 10.50 -2.49
C LEU A 164 1.17 9.87 -2.54
N VAL A 165 2.15 10.66 -2.93
CA VAL A 165 3.56 10.30 -2.96
C VAL A 165 4.32 11.23 -2.03
N GLU A 166 5.02 10.65 -1.06
CA GLU A 166 5.81 11.38 -0.06
C GLU A 166 7.28 11.02 -0.18
N HIS A 167 8.15 12.03 -0.23
CA HIS A 167 9.60 11.89 -0.32
C HIS A 167 10.24 12.51 0.91
N GLY A 168 11.15 11.81 1.58
CA GLY A 168 11.81 12.37 2.75
C GLY A 168 12.67 11.36 3.52
N PRO A 169 13.19 11.76 4.69
CA PRO A 169 13.83 10.82 5.59
C PRO A 169 12.81 9.77 6.05
N SER A 170 13.27 8.53 6.23
CA SER A 170 12.45 7.47 6.80
C SER A 170 11.92 7.88 8.17
N PRO A 171 10.65 7.57 8.50
CA PRO A 171 10.10 7.81 9.84
C PRO A 171 10.89 7.13 10.96
N THR A 172 11.68 6.10 10.65
CA THR A 172 12.47 5.34 11.62
C THR A 172 13.90 5.84 11.77
N THR A 173 14.47 6.51 10.76
CA THR A 173 15.86 6.99 10.78
C THR A 173 16.13 8.00 9.67
N VAL A 174 16.95 9.01 9.97
CA VAL A 174 17.41 10.01 8.99
C VAL A 174 18.44 9.47 7.99
N ASN A 175 19.00 8.28 8.23
CA ASN A 175 19.99 7.67 7.34
C ASN A 175 19.37 6.96 6.13
N LEU A 176 18.05 6.84 6.10
CA LEU A 176 17.33 6.24 4.99
C LEU A 176 16.49 7.31 4.31
N PHE A 177 16.62 7.39 2.99
CA PHE A 177 15.66 8.07 2.14
C PHE A 177 14.48 7.15 1.89
N TYR A 178 13.29 7.73 1.86
CA TYR A 178 12.04 7.01 1.87
C TYR A 178 11.05 7.67 0.91
N ILE A 179 10.52 6.87 -0.01
CA ILE A 179 9.39 7.22 -0.87
C ILE A 179 8.22 6.37 -0.41
N ARG A 180 7.07 7.00 -0.14
CA ARG A 180 5.83 6.30 0.24
C ARG A 180 4.73 6.62 -0.73
N LEU A 181 4.08 5.59 -1.25
CA LEU A 181 2.90 5.71 -2.08
C LEU A 181 1.69 5.11 -1.37
N THR A 182 0.62 5.87 -1.28
CA THR A 182 -0.67 5.47 -0.69
C THR A 182 -1.82 6.04 -1.50
N ALA A 183 -2.93 5.32 -1.59
CA ALA A 183 -4.13 5.81 -2.27
C ALA A 183 -5.12 6.46 -1.31
N TYR A 184 -5.88 7.42 -1.82
CA TYR A 184 -7.00 8.07 -1.16
C TYR A 184 -8.20 8.09 -2.11
N ASP A 185 -9.39 7.77 -1.58
CA ASP A 185 -10.66 7.79 -2.33
C ASP A 185 -11.23 9.21 -2.52
N GLN A 186 -10.46 10.26 -2.20
CA GLN A 186 -10.88 11.65 -2.25
C GLN A 186 -9.95 12.45 -3.17
N THR A 187 -10.50 13.43 -3.88
CA THR A 187 -9.73 14.49 -4.54
C THR A 187 -9.05 15.39 -3.52
N PHE A 188 -7.73 15.56 -3.65
CA PHE A 188 -7.03 16.61 -2.92
C PHE A 188 -7.36 17.94 -3.62
N GLU A 189 -8.21 18.76 -2.99
CA GLU A 189 -8.51 20.13 -3.43
C GLU A 189 -7.37 21.11 -3.08
#